data_AF-A0A016UPP3-F1
#
_entry.id   AF-A0A016UPP3-F1
#
_cell.length_a   1.000
_cell.length_b   1.000
_cell.length_c   1.000
_cell.angle_alpha   90.00
_cell.angle_beta   90.00
_cell.angle_gamma   90.00
#
_symmetry.space_group_name_H-M   'P 1'
#
loop_
_entity.id
_entity.type
_entity.pdbx_description
1 polymer ?
#
loop_
_entity_poly.entity_id
_entity_poly.type
_entity_poly.pdbx_seq_one_letter_code
_entity_poly.pdbx_strand_id
1 'polypeptide(L)'
;MLDAHGQSMEMYGLSRRHVVPLIKERLGCNIFKWSGNYYCQQRGLAMGQRLAPVLAISFMSKTKEPVLSRFPLMYCRYIGDCCIVTSTQSGMDECFRILNQQSQYIKLTRETPRHGWFPYLNTPLMLCNGVIRVKCYRKESSTNIIVHTACAHPVAVKRAVINNMLKTATNVGKVERQESLNLASSIV
;
A
#
# COMPACT_ATOMS: atom_id res chain seq x y z
N MET A 1 -17.62 8.27 -5.54
CA MET A 1 -17.40 6.87 -5.95
C MET A 1 -18.67 6.30 -6.55
N LEU A 2 -19.60 5.73 -5.79
CA LEU A 2 -20.85 5.20 -6.39
C LEU A 2 -21.71 6.29 -7.05
N ASP A 3 -21.76 7.50 -6.49
CA ASP A 3 -22.50 8.61 -7.11
C ASP A 3 -21.80 9.20 -8.33
N ALA A 4 -20.47 9.08 -8.38
CA ALA A 4 -19.65 9.66 -9.46
C ALA A 4 -19.41 8.67 -10.62
N HIS A 5 -19.42 7.36 -10.35
CA HIS A 5 -19.04 6.32 -11.31
C HIS A 5 -20.09 5.20 -11.41
N GLY A 6 -21.23 5.31 -10.73
CA GLY A 6 -22.23 4.24 -10.71
C GLY A 6 -22.85 3.91 -12.07
N GLN A 7 -22.87 4.86 -13.01
CA GLN A 7 -23.38 4.66 -14.37
C GLN A 7 -22.40 3.90 -15.28
N SER A 8 -21.09 3.98 -15.00
CA SER A 8 -20.05 3.29 -15.76
C SER A 8 -19.68 1.92 -15.17
N MET A 9 -20.29 1.54 -14.04
CA MET A 9 -20.00 0.28 -13.36
C MET A 9 -21.02 -0.78 -13.78
N GLU A 10 -20.52 -1.94 -14.20
CA GLU A 10 -21.36 -3.12 -14.38
C GLU A 10 -21.79 -3.63 -13.00
N MET A 11 -23.09 -3.56 -12.72
CA MET A 11 -23.64 -3.89 -11.40
C MET A 11 -24.28 -5.28 -11.35
N TYR A 12 -24.19 -6.08 -12.43
CA TYR A 12 -24.75 -7.44 -12.52
C TYR A 12 -26.18 -7.58 -11.98
N GLY A 13 -27.06 -6.63 -12.30
CA GLY A 13 -28.46 -6.61 -11.84
C GLY A 13 -28.69 -6.08 -10.42
N LEU A 14 -27.63 -5.74 -9.67
CA LEU A 14 -27.75 -5.05 -8.39
C LEU A 14 -27.87 -3.54 -8.59
N SER A 15 -28.52 -2.88 -7.65
CA SER A 15 -28.59 -1.42 -7.60
C SER A 15 -27.86 -0.89 -6.37
N ARG A 16 -27.58 0.42 -6.33
CA ARG A 16 -27.05 1.09 -5.14
C ARG A 16 -27.89 0.80 -3.88
N ARG A 17 -29.23 0.68 -4.05
CA ARG A 17 -30.17 0.38 -2.97
C ARG A 17 -29.96 -1.03 -2.38
N HIS A 18 -29.39 -1.96 -3.13
CA HIS A 18 -29.06 -3.31 -2.66
C HIS A 18 -27.64 -3.36 -2.11
N VAL A 19 -26.67 -2.74 -2.79
CA VAL A 19 -25.25 -2.83 -2.44
C VAL A 19 -24.94 -2.10 -1.12
N VAL A 20 -25.51 -0.91 -0.91
CA VAL A 20 -25.21 -0.11 0.30
C VAL A 20 -25.63 -0.82 1.60
N PRO A 21 -26.84 -1.39 1.72
CA PRO A 21 -27.21 -2.20 2.88
C PRO A 21 -26.29 -3.40 3.09
N LEU A 22 -25.95 -4.15 2.04
CA LEU A 22 -25.06 -5.31 2.16
C LEU A 22 -23.67 -4.93 2.69
N ILE A 23 -23.12 -3.79 2.24
CA ILE A 23 -21.87 -3.26 2.78
C ILE A 23 -22.04 -2.88 4.25
N LYS A 24 -23.14 -2.22 4.63
CA LYS A 24 -23.41 -1.85 6.03
C LYS A 24 -23.51 -3.07 6.94
N GLU A 25 -24.26 -4.09 6.53
CA GLU A 25 -24.37 -5.36 7.26
C GLU A 25 -23.01 -6.02 7.46
N ARG A 26 -22.19 -6.07 6.40
CA ARG A 26 -20.83 -6.63 6.51
C ARG A 26 -19.90 -5.82 7.38
N LEU A 27 -20.04 -4.50 7.41
CA LEU A 27 -19.27 -3.64 8.31
C LEU A 27 -19.75 -3.74 9.76
N GLY A 28 -21.03 -4.06 9.99
CA GLY A 28 -21.58 -4.37 11.32
C GLY A 28 -21.09 -5.70 11.89
N CYS A 29 -20.59 -6.61 11.06
CA CYS A 29 -19.98 -7.87 11.48
C CYS A 29 -18.51 -7.67 11.92
N ASN A 30 -18.30 -6.94 13.02
CA ASN A 30 -16.98 -6.49 13.51
C ASN A 30 -16.61 -7.03 14.89
N ILE A 31 -17.20 -8.16 15.29
CA ILE A 31 -16.93 -8.84 16.56
C ILE A 31 -15.79 -9.85 16.39
N PHE A 32 -14.83 -9.85 17.30
CA PHE A 32 -13.74 -10.82 17.35
C PHE A 32 -13.50 -11.32 18.78
N LYS A 33 -12.92 -12.51 18.91
CA LYS A 33 -12.59 -13.13 20.20
C LYS A 33 -11.09 -13.01 20.46
N TRP A 34 -10.71 -12.53 21.63
CA TRP A 34 -9.32 -12.48 22.07
C TRP A 34 -9.23 -12.84 23.56
N SER A 35 -8.31 -13.73 23.91
CA SER A 35 -8.11 -14.20 25.29
C SER A 35 -9.41 -14.64 26.01
N GLY A 36 -10.30 -15.33 25.29
CA GLY A 36 -11.58 -15.80 25.84
C GLY A 36 -12.73 -14.79 25.80
N ASN A 37 -12.45 -13.50 25.64
CA ASN A 37 -13.43 -12.42 25.66
C ASN A 37 -13.83 -11.96 24.25
N TYR A 38 -15.05 -11.47 24.11
CA TYR A 38 -15.56 -10.89 22.87
C TYR A 38 -15.38 -9.37 22.84
N TYR A 39 -14.90 -8.87 21.73
CA TYR A 39 -14.68 -7.44 21.49
C TYR A 39 -15.34 -7.03 20.18
N CYS A 40 -15.84 -5.80 20.14
CA CYS A 40 -16.40 -5.18 18.94
C CYS A 40 -15.53 -4.00 18.53
N GLN A 41 -15.10 -3.96 17.27
CA GLN A 41 -14.33 -2.84 16.75
C GLN A 41 -15.23 -1.63 16.52
N GLN A 42 -15.24 -0.70 17.47
CA GLN A 42 -16.08 0.51 17.43
C GLN A 42 -15.75 1.45 16.26
N ARG A 43 -14.52 1.39 15.74
CA ARG A 43 -14.03 2.38 14.78
C ARG A 43 -13.05 1.79 13.77
N GLY A 44 -13.14 2.28 12.54
CA GLY A 44 -12.25 1.90 11.46
C GLY A 44 -12.71 0.61 10.79
N LEU A 45 -11.83 0.02 9.99
CA LEU A 45 -12.09 -1.21 9.27
C LEU A 45 -11.31 -2.34 9.94
N ALA A 46 -11.96 -3.48 10.19
CA ALA A 46 -11.26 -4.59 10.81
C ALA A 46 -10.26 -5.23 9.84
N MET A 47 -9.04 -5.45 10.32
CA MET A 47 -8.03 -6.15 9.55
C MET A 47 -8.51 -7.56 9.22
N GLY A 48 -8.28 -7.98 7.96
CA GLY A 48 -8.78 -9.27 7.45
C GLY A 48 -10.17 -9.23 6.82
N GLN A 49 -10.93 -8.13 6.95
CA GLN A 49 -12.17 -7.98 6.18
C GLN A 49 -11.85 -7.79 4.69
N ARG A 50 -12.53 -8.55 3.82
CA ARG A 50 -12.32 -8.47 2.36
C ARG A 50 -12.68 -7.11 1.76
N LEU A 51 -13.63 -6.40 2.37
CA LEU A 51 -14.03 -5.06 1.92
C LEU A 51 -13.10 -3.96 2.45
N ALA A 52 -12.31 -4.23 3.49
CA ALA A 52 -11.51 -3.19 4.13
C ALA A 52 -10.51 -2.50 3.17
N PRO A 53 -9.75 -3.20 2.32
CA PRO A 53 -8.81 -2.55 1.40
C PRO A 53 -9.52 -1.60 0.42
N VAL A 54 -10.65 -2.02 -0.15
CA VAL A 54 -11.40 -1.22 -1.15
C VAL A 54 -11.99 0.03 -0.50
N LEU A 55 -12.55 -0.11 0.71
CA LEU A 55 -13.11 1.00 1.47
C LEU A 55 -12.03 1.97 1.94
N ALA A 56 -10.88 1.46 2.39
CA ALA A 56 -9.72 2.28 2.75
C ALA A 56 -9.21 3.07 1.55
N ILE A 57 -9.02 2.43 0.39
CA ILE A 57 -8.62 3.12 -0.85
C ILE A 57 -9.64 4.20 -1.23
N SER A 58 -10.93 3.89 -1.17
CA SER A 58 -12.01 4.83 -1.50
C SER A 58 -12.02 6.04 -0.57
N PHE A 59 -11.84 5.81 0.74
CA PHE A 59 -11.75 6.88 1.73
C PHE A 59 -10.50 7.74 1.50
N MET A 60 -9.33 7.11 1.38
CA MET A 60 -8.07 7.81 1.13
C MET A 60 -8.08 8.53 -0.21
N SER A 61 -8.82 8.06 -1.21
CA SER A 61 -8.97 8.77 -2.48
C SER A 61 -9.66 10.11 -2.34
N LYS A 62 -10.61 10.25 -1.40
CA LYS A 62 -11.25 11.55 -1.14
C LYS A 62 -10.30 12.51 -0.42
N THR A 63 -9.48 11.99 0.50
CA THR A 63 -8.56 12.82 1.29
C THR A 63 -7.36 13.35 0.50
N LYS A 64 -7.03 12.76 -0.65
CA LYS A 64 -5.91 13.23 -1.49
C LYS A 64 -6.25 14.37 -2.43
N GLU A 65 -7.52 14.59 -2.78
CA GLU A 65 -7.91 15.59 -3.79
C GLU A 65 -7.39 17.01 -3.47
N PRO A 66 -7.48 17.51 -2.21
CA PRO A 66 -6.96 18.83 -1.87
C PRO A 66 -5.43 18.95 -1.92
N VAL A 67 -4.71 17.82 -1.90
CA VAL A 67 -3.26 17.80 -2.09
C VAL A 67 -2.92 17.81 -3.57
N LEU A 68 -3.64 17.04 -4.39
CA LEU A 68 -3.42 16.99 -5.83
C LEU A 68 -3.71 18.33 -6.51
N SER A 69 -4.68 19.11 -6.02
CA SER A 69 -4.95 20.46 -6.53
C SER A 69 -3.80 21.45 -6.33
N ARG A 70 -2.80 21.11 -5.51
CA ARG A 70 -1.58 21.89 -5.30
C ARG A 70 -0.43 21.49 -6.23
N PHE A 71 -0.67 20.56 -7.15
CA PHE A 71 0.30 20.11 -8.14
C PHE A 71 1.65 19.68 -7.53
N PRO A 72 1.67 18.67 -6.63
CA PRO A 72 2.93 18.11 -6.17
C PRO A 72 3.71 17.54 -7.36
N LEU A 73 5.04 17.62 -7.30
CA LEU A 73 5.93 17.05 -8.32
C LEU A 73 5.75 15.54 -8.46
N MET A 74 5.41 14.88 -7.35
CA MET A 74 5.09 13.45 -7.32
C MET A 74 4.08 13.18 -6.22
N TYR A 75 3.13 12.30 -6.52
CA TYR A 75 2.22 11.72 -5.53
C TYR A 75 2.08 10.22 -5.80
N CYS A 76 2.59 9.40 -4.90
CA CYS A 76 2.40 7.95 -4.92
C CYS A 76 1.72 7.50 -3.63
N ARG A 77 0.84 6.51 -3.73
CA ARG A 77 0.12 5.98 -2.56
C ARG A 77 -0.08 4.49 -2.66
N TYR A 78 0.12 3.81 -1.54
CA TYR A 78 -0.23 2.42 -1.33
C TYR A 78 -1.09 2.29 -0.07
N ILE A 79 -2.40 2.12 -0.27
CA ILE A 79 -3.42 2.07 0.79
C ILE A 79 -3.30 3.26 1.77
N GLY A 80 -2.61 3.07 2.90
CA GLY A 80 -2.40 4.09 3.94
C GLY A 80 -1.10 4.89 3.79
N ASP A 81 -0.10 4.36 3.07
CA ASP A 81 1.21 5.00 2.94
C ASP A 81 1.25 5.89 1.70
N CYS A 82 1.74 7.13 1.83
CA CYS A 82 1.90 8.05 0.71
C CYS A 82 3.31 8.64 0.64
N CYS A 83 3.78 8.83 -0.58
CA CYS A 83 5.02 9.51 -0.92
C CYS A 83 4.66 10.76 -1.72
N ILE A 84 5.03 11.93 -1.20
CA ILE A 84 4.71 13.22 -1.79
C ILE A 84 6.02 13.97 -1.97
N VAL A 85 6.25 14.49 -3.18
CA VAL A 85 7.39 15.36 -3.48
C VAL A 85 6.86 16.71 -3.91
N THR A 86 7.37 17.77 -3.31
CA THR A 86 7.06 19.17 -3.64
C THR A 86 8.34 19.94 -3.95
N SER A 87 8.23 21.05 -4.66
CA SER A 87 9.38 21.89 -5.01
C SER A 87 9.99 22.61 -3.80
N THR A 88 9.20 22.84 -2.75
CA THR A 88 9.61 23.59 -1.55
C THR A 88 9.16 22.88 -0.27
N GLN A 89 9.91 23.11 0.82
CA GLN A 89 9.57 22.61 2.15
C GLN A 89 8.23 23.17 2.65
N SER A 90 7.98 24.47 2.43
CA SER A 90 6.70 25.11 2.76
C SER A 90 5.51 24.45 2.02
N GLY A 91 5.69 24.09 0.74
CA GLY A 91 4.70 23.34 -0.01
C GLY A 91 4.41 21.97 0.61
N MET A 92 5.44 21.27 1.10
CA MET A 92 5.29 19.99 1.78
C MET A 92 4.59 20.12 3.13
N ASP A 93 4.95 21.12 3.94
CA ASP A 93 4.35 21.38 5.24
C ASP A 93 2.85 21.69 5.10
N GLU A 94 2.51 22.45 4.07
CA GLU A 94 1.12 22.77 3.76
C GLU A 94 0.34 21.54 3.26
N CYS A 95 0.92 20.68 2.42
CA CYS A 95 0.32 19.40 2.05
C CYS A 95 0.07 18.52 3.28
N PHE A 96 1.05 18.45 4.18
CA PHE A 96 0.95 17.68 5.43
C PHE A 96 -0.14 18.22 6.37
N ARG A 97 -0.25 19.54 6.48
CA ARG A 97 -1.32 20.21 7.23
C ARG A 97 -2.69 19.88 6.66
N ILE A 98 -2.86 20.02 5.34
CA ILE A 98 -4.13 19.73 4.64
C ILE A 98 -4.55 18.27 4.86
N LEU A 99 -3.63 17.31 4.72
CA LEU A 99 -3.94 15.89 4.91
C LEU A 99 -4.44 15.59 6.32
N ASN A 100 -3.79 16.16 7.34
CA ASN A 100 -4.19 15.97 8.74
C ASN A 100 -5.49 16.72 9.11
N GLN A 101 -5.94 17.65 8.27
CA GLN A 101 -7.24 18.32 8.46
C GLN A 101 -8.42 17.57 7.84
N GLN A 102 -8.16 16.57 6.98
CA GLN A 102 -9.24 15.83 6.30
C GLN A 102 -10.07 14.96 7.24
N SER A 103 -9.53 14.60 8.40
CA SER A 103 -10.25 13.77 9.37
C SER A 103 -9.74 14.02 10.78
N GLN A 104 -10.66 14.25 11.72
CA GLN A 104 -10.36 14.28 13.16
C GLN A 104 -9.87 12.92 13.71
N TYR A 105 -9.94 11.86 12.89
CA TYR A 105 -9.77 10.48 13.33
C TYR A 105 -8.59 9.75 12.71
N ILE A 106 -7.95 10.37 11.72
CA ILE A 106 -6.76 9.85 11.07
C ILE A 106 -5.71 10.93 11.20
N LYS A 107 -4.63 10.61 11.93
CA LYS A 107 -3.46 11.46 12.03
C LYS A 107 -2.35 10.81 11.20
N LEU A 108 -1.89 11.50 10.17
CA LEU A 108 -0.75 11.07 9.38
C LEU A 108 0.52 11.54 10.08
N THR A 109 1.49 10.65 10.15
CA THR A 109 2.87 10.97 10.53
C THR A 109 3.69 11.20 9.27
N ARG A 110 4.77 11.97 9.40
CA ARG A 110 5.73 12.22 8.32
C ARG A 110 7.09 11.71 8.76
N GLU A 111 7.76 11.01 7.86
CA GLU A 111 9.15 10.66 8.02
C GLU A 111 10.05 11.72 7.41
N THR A 112 11.17 12.02 8.09
CA THR A 112 12.20 12.93 7.60
C THR A 112 13.33 12.10 6.98
N PRO A 113 13.81 12.45 5.77
CA PRO A 113 14.95 11.76 5.17
C PRO A 113 16.17 11.73 6.11
N ARG A 114 16.83 10.58 6.21
CA ARG A 114 18.11 10.42 6.92
C ARG A 114 19.21 10.16 5.90
N HIS A 115 20.27 10.96 5.93
CA HIS A 115 21.36 10.90 4.93
C HIS A 115 20.86 10.94 3.47
N GLY A 116 19.80 11.71 3.20
CA GLY A 116 19.21 11.84 1.86
C GLY A 116 18.24 10.72 1.45
N TRP A 117 18.12 9.64 2.23
CA TRP A 117 17.19 8.55 1.97
C TRP A 117 15.96 8.65 2.87
N PHE A 118 14.78 8.40 2.31
CA PHE A 118 13.57 8.19 3.09
C PHE A 118 12.92 6.85 2.72
N PRO A 119 12.39 6.11 3.69
CA PRO A 119 11.75 4.83 3.41
C PRO A 119 10.37 5.06 2.79
N TYR A 120 10.07 4.30 1.76
CA TYR A 120 8.72 4.17 1.23
C TYR A 120 8.45 2.70 0.91
N LEU A 121 7.55 2.07 1.67
CA LEU A 121 7.33 0.62 1.61
C LEU A 121 8.65 -0.16 1.77
N ASN A 122 8.97 -1.05 0.82
CA ASN A 122 10.21 -1.81 0.78
C ASN A 122 11.30 -1.15 -0.08
N THR A 123 11.15 0.12 -0.42
CA THR A 123 12.03 0.83 -1.36
C THR A 123 12.42 2.21 -0.82
N PRO A 124 13.61 2.35 -0.20
CA PRO A 124 14.15 3.65 0.13
C PRO A 124 14.33 4.48 -1.13
N LEU A 125 13.87 5.73 -1.04
CA LEU A 125 13.91 6.70 -2.10
C LEU A 125 14.88 7.81 -1.71
N MET A 126 15.64 8.29 -2.69
CA MET A 126 16.50 9.45 -2.56
C MET A 126 16.29 10.35 -3.78
N LEU A 127 16.02 11.63 -3.54
CA LEU A 127 15.88 12.62 -4.59
C LEU A 127 17.21 13.35 -4.77
N CYS A 128 17.83 13.21 -5.94
CA CYS A 128 19.07 13.90 -6.28
C CYS A 128 18.92 14.59 -7.65
N ASN A 129 19.04 15.92 -7.69
CA ASN A 129 19.02 16.71 -8.93
C ASN A 129 17.82 16.40 -9.85
N GLY A 130 16.62 16.24 -9.27
CA GLY A 130 15.40 15.90 -10.01
C GLY A 130 15.28 14.41 -10.42
N VAL A 131 16.27 13.58 -10.09
CA VAL A 131 16.25 12.14 -10.34
C VAL A 131 15.94 11.39 -9.05
N ILE A 132 14.94 10.52 -9.10
CA ILE A 132 14.62 9.60 -7.99
C ILE A 132 15.52 8.38 -8.11
N ARG A 133 16.37 8.18 -7.11
CA ARG A 133 17.14 6.96 -6.90
C ARG A 133 16.37 6.05 -5.95
N VAL A 134 16.26 4.79 -6.32
CA VAL A 134 15.58 3.76 -5.55
C VAL A 134 16.59 2.72 -5.13
N LYS A 135 16.51 2.26 -3.88
CA LYS A 135 17.24 1.09 -3.37
C LYS A 135 16.20 0.05 -2.94
N CYS A 136 16.50 -1.25 -2.99
CA CYS A 136 15.62 -2.23 -2.34
C CYS A 136 16.05 -2.30 -0.88
N TYR A 137 15.09 -2.15 0.01
CA TYR A 137 15.32 -2.44 1.42
C TYR A 137 14.86 -3.85 1.72
N ARG A 138 15.81 -4.68 2.16
CA ARG A 138 15.51 -5.94 2.84
C ARG A 138 15.61 -5.71 4.33
N LYS A 139 14.57 -6.10 5.07
CA LYS A 139 14.60 -6.07 6.53
C LYS A 139 15.73 -6.99 7.02
N GLU A 140 16.42 -6.60 8.08
CA GLU A 140 17.45 -7.45 8.70
C GLU A 140 16.88 -8.80 9.17
N SER A 141 15.61 -8.82 9.59
CA SER A 141 14.87 -10.03 9.94
C SER A 141 14.38 -10.85 8.75
N SER A 142 14.66 -10.44 7.51
CA SER A 142 14.30 -11.23 6.34
C SER A 142 15.17 -12.48 6.30
N THR A 143 14.55 -13.61 6.63
CA THR A 143 15.21 -14.93 6.61
C THR A 143 15.44 -15.45 5.18
N ASN A 144 15.11 -14.66 4.15
CA ASN A 144 15.20 -15.02 2.74
C ASN A 144 14.56 -16.39 2.44
N ILE A 145 13.55 -16.78 3.24
CA ILE A 145 12.85 -18.05 3.06
C ILE A 145 11.97 -17.92 1.82
N ILE A 146 12.30 -18.74 0.83
CA ILE A 146 11.57 -18.85 -0.43
C ILE A 146 10.89 -20.22 -0.48
N VAL A 147 9.93 -20.34 -1.39
CA VAL A 147 9.23 -21.58 -1.62
C VAL A 147 10.22 -22.65 -2.08
N HIS A 148 10.40 -23.69 -1.27
CA HIS A 148 11.31 -24.80 -1.58
C HIS A 148 10.85 -25.59 -2.82
N THR A 149 11.80 -26.07 -3.63
CA THR A 149 11.55 -26.92 -4.83
C THR A 149 10.61 -28.08 -4.54
N ALA A 150 10.85 -28.79 -3.43
CA ALA A 150 10.11 -29.98 -3.04
C ALA A 150 8.72 -29.73 -2.43
N CYS A 151 8.28 -28.48 -2.24
CA CYS A 151 6.98 -28.24 -1.63
C CYS A 151 5.82 -28.62 -2.57
N ALA A 152 4.64 -28.86 -2.01
CA ALA A 152 3.45 -29.26 -2.78
C ALA A 152 2.79 -28.11 -3.59
N HIS A 153 3.37 -26.91 -3.60
CA HIS A 153 2.79 -25.81 -4.39
C HIS A 153 2.89 -26.07 -5.90
N PRO A 154 1.89 -25.64 -6.69
CA PRO A 154 1.92 -25.78 -8.14
C PRO A 154 3.18 -25.17 -8.76
N VAL A 155 3.72 -25.81 -9.80
CA VAL A 155 4.93 -25.34 -10.51
C VAL A 155 4.77 -23.90 -11.02
N ALA A 156 3.56 -23.51 -11.41
CA ALA A 156 3.24 -22.15 -11.82
C ALA A 156 3.53 -21.12 -10.71
N VAL A 157 3.24 -21.44 -9.45
CA VAL A 157 3.50 -20.56 -8.30
C VAL A 157 5.01 -20.43 -8.06
N LYS A 158 5.75 -21.55 -8.07
CA LYS A 158 7.22 -21.54 -7.90
C LYS A 158 7.91 -20.71 -8.99
N ARG A 159 7.49 -20.90 -10.25
CA ARG A 159 7.97 -20.11 -11.39
C ARG A 159 7.63 -18.63 -11.26
N ALA A 160 6.40 -18.31 -10.82
CA ALA A 160 6.00 -16.92 -10.59
C ALA A 160 6.85 -16.24 -9.51
N VAL A 161 7.22 -16.96 -8.45
CA VAL A 161 8.11 -16.46 -7.40
C VAL A 161 9.49 -16.13 -7.98
N ILE A 162 10.13 -17.05 -8.72
CA ILE A 162 11.42 -16.82 -9.38
C ILE A 162 11.34 -15.61 -10.32
N ASN A 163 10.33 -15.57 -11.19
CA ASN A 163 10.16 -14.49 -12.16
C ASN A 163 9.98 -13.13 -11.49
N ASN A 164 9.18 -13.06 -10.41
CA ASN A 164 9.00 -11.82 -9.65
C ASN A 164 10.29 -11.38 -8.97
N MET A 165 11.09 -12.32 -8.43
CA MET A 165 12.39 -12.00 -7.85
C MET A 165 13.36 -11.42 -8.88
N LEU A 166 13.52 -12.09 -10.02
CA LEU A 166 14.42 -11.63 -11.09
C LEU A 166 13.98 -10.28 -11.68
N LYS A 167 12.67 -10.09 -11.85
CA LYS A 167 12.10 -8.83 -12.34
C LYS A 167 12.36 -7.69 -11.35
N THR A 168 12.12 -7.93 -10.06
CA THR A 168 12.39 -6.94 -9.00
C THR A 168 13.87 -6.58 -8.97
N ALA A 169 14.75 -7.58 -9.01
CA ALA A 169 16.19 -7.38 -8.93
C ALA A 169 16.74 -6.59 -10.14
N THR A 170 16.17 -6.80 -11.33
CA THR A 170 16.55 -6.05 -12.54
C THR A 170 16.13 -4.57 -12.45
N ASN A 171 15.01 -4.27 -11.79
CA ASN A 171 14.48 -2.92 -11.69
C ASN A 171 15.16 -2.07 -10.60
N VAL A 172 15.83 -2.68 -9.61
CA VAL A 172 16.29 -1.97 -8.41
C VAL A 172 17.82 -1.88 -8.29
N GLY A 173 18.59 -2.74 -8.97
CA GLY A 173 20.04 -2.49 -9.19
C GLY A 173 20.91 -3.73 -9.41
N LYS A 174 22.17 -3.53 -9.81
CA LYS A 174 23.12 -4.61 -10.15
C LYS A 174 23.48 -5.54 -8.99
N VAL A 175 23.60 -5.02 -7.76
CA VAL A 175 23.98 -5.83 -6.58
C VAL A 175 22.86 -6.78 -6.17
N GLU A 176 21.63 -6.29 -6.14
CA GLU A 176 20.45 -7.07 -5.78
C GLU A 176 20.11 -8.13 -6.84
N ARG A 177 20.47 -7.88 -8.10
CA ARG A 177 20.42 -8.88 -9.19
C ARG A 177 21.24 -10.11 -8.85
N GLN A 178 22.47 -9.94 -8.36
CA GLN A 178 23.36 -11.07 -8.08
C GLN A 178 22.84 -11.91 -6.90
N GLU A 179 22.39 -11.27 -5.82
CA GLU A 179 21.80 -11.99 -4.69
C GLU A 179 20.50 -12.71 -5.06
N SER A 180 19.64 -12.07 -5.85
CA SER A 180 18.38 -12.68 -6.29
C SER A 180 18.61 -13.85 -7.25
N LEU A 181 19.67 -13.81 -8.06
CA LEU A 181 20.12 -14.95 -8.87
C LEU A 181 20.58 -16.12 -7.98
N ASN A 182 21.37 -15.83 -6.94
CA ASN A 182 21.83 -16.85 -6.00
C ASN A 182 20.64 -17.49 -5.26
N LEU A 183 19.66 -16.70 -4.80
CA LEU A 183 18.44 -17.22 -4.19
C LEU A 183 17.59 -18.04 -5.18
N ALA A 184 17.43 -17.57 -6.43
CA ALA A 184 16.69 -18.29 -7.46
C ALA A 184 17.31 -19.67 -7.77
N SER A 185 18.64 -19.78 -7.69
CA SER A 185 19.35 -21.06 -7.90
C SER A 185 18.98 -22.13 -6.86
N SER A 186 18.57 -21.75 -5.64
CA SER A 186 18.08 -22.70 -4.62
C SER A 186 16.62 -23.16 -4.83
N ILE A 187 15.90 -22.59 -5.82
CA ILE A 187 14.51 -22.94 -6.17
C ILE A 187 14.46 -23.82 -7.43
N VAL A 188 15.61 -24.13 -8.05
CA VAL A 188 15.70 -25.04 -9.21
C VAL A 188 16.24 -26.38 -8.77
#